data_AF-A0A3N5ZFC0-F1
#
_entry.id   AF-A0A3N5ZFC0-F1
#
_cell.length_a   1.000
_cell.length_b   1.000
_cell.length_c   1.000
_cell.angle_alpha   90.00
_cell.angle_beta   90.00
_cell.angle_gamma   90.00
#
_symmetry.space_group_name_H-M   'P 1'
#
loop_
_entity.id
_entity.type
_entity.pdbx_description
1 polymer ?
#
loop_
_entity_poly.entity_id
_entity_poly.type
_entity_poly.pdbx_seq_one_letter_code
_entity_poly.pdbx_strand_id
1 'polypeptide(L)'
;LVQLAAGPGLLAAGIALGTLASYALVYTPLKRRSSLATLVGGIPGALPPLIGWAAGRGELTPEAWVLFAIVFLWQMPHFLAIAWLCREDYARAGLMMLPVVEPDGRSTAQQVVLYAAVLLPVSLLPAVLGLAGRLYTVAALVLGLGFLGLGVWFGLQRNRDTARRLFLASIAYLPLLWGLMLWDH
;
A
#
# COMPACT_ATOMS: atom_id res chain seq x y z
N LEU A 1 -3.97 -20.48 -9.83
CA LEU A 1 -2.88 -20.70 -10.82
C LEU A 1 -3.40 -21.48 -12.03
N VAL A 2 -3.85 -22.73 -11.87
CA VAL A 2 -4.48 -23.51 -12.97
C VAL A 2 -5.71 -22.81 -13.57
N GLN A 3 -6.58 -22.22 -12.75
CA GLN A 3 -7.73 -21.43 -13.25
C GLN A 3 -7.36 -20.10 -13.94
N LEU A 4 -6.22 -19.49 -13.59
CA LEU A 4 -5.72 -18.28 -14.28
C LEU A 4 -5.08 -18.64 -15.62
N ALA A 5 -4.32 -19.74 -15.66
CA ALA A 5 -3.69 -20.26 -16.87
C ALA A 5 -4.70 -20.86 -17.86
N ALA A 6 -5.81 -21.41 -17.37
CA ALA A 6 -6.90 -21.94 -18.20
C ALA A 6 -7.89 -20.86 -18.68
N GLY A 7 -7.77 -19.62 -18.21
CA GLY A 7 -8.69 -18.53 -18.55
C GLY A 7 -7.97 -17.21 -18.90
N PRO A 8 -7.84 -16.25 -17.97
CA PRO A 8 -7.48 -14.85 -18.21
C PRO A 8 -6.09 -14.55 -18.81
N GLY A 9 -5.27 -15.55 -19.10
CA GLY A 9 -4.03 -15.40 -19.86
C GLY A 9 -2.75 -15.71 -19.08
N LEU A 10 -1.73 -16.18 -19.81
CA LEU A 10 -0.42 -16.60 -19.27
C LEU A 10 0.28 -15.47 -18.48
N LEU A 11 0.06 -14.21 -18.87
CA LEU A 11 0.61 -13.04 -18.19
C LEU A 11 0.10 -12.91 -16.75
N ALA A 12 -1.23 -12.97 -16.55
CA ALA A 12 -1.83 -12.89 -15.21
C ALA A 12 -1.40 -14.07 -14.33
N ALA A 13 -1.31 -15.28 -14.91
CA ALA A 13 -0.81 -16.45 -14.22
C ALA A 13 0.66 -16.31 -13.79
N GLY A 14 1.51 -15.75 -14.66
CA GLY A 14 2.92 -15.48 -14.37
C GLY A 14 3.10 -14.47 -13.23
N ILE A 15 2.34 -13.37 -13.23
CA ILE A 15 2.39 -12.37 -12.16
C ILE A 15 1.90 -12.99 -10.83
N ALA A 16 0.84 -13.79 -10.86
CA ALA A 16 0.33 -14.48 -9.67
C ALA A 16 1.35 -15.50 -9.11
N LEU A 17 2.05 -16.24 -9.98
CA LEU A 17 3.15 -17.11 -9.58
C LEU A 17 4.29 -16.33 -8.93
N GLY A 18 4.73 -15.24 -9.55
CA GLY A 18 5.76 -14.36 -9.00
C GLY A 18 5.37 -13.76 -7.65
N THR A 19 4.09 -13.39 -7.48
CA THR A 19 3.52 -12.92 -6.21
C THR A 19 3.66 -13.98 -5.12
N LEU A 20 3.26 -15.22 -5.41
CA LEU A 20 3.34 -16.32 -4.44
C LEU A 20 4.80 -16.66 -4.11
N ALA A 21 5.66 -16.75 -5.13
CA ALA A 21 7.07 -17.07 -4.96
C ALA A 21 7.80 -15.99 -4.14
N SER A 22 7.62 -14.71 -4.46
CA SER A 22 8.23 -13.61 -3.70
C SER A 22 7.73 -13.58 -2.24
N TYR A 23 6.44 -13.83 -2.01
CA TYR A 23 5.89 -13.90 -0.66
C TYR A 23 6.47 -15.06 0.16
N ALA A 24 6.47 -16.27 -0.41
CA ALA A 24 6.89 -17.49 0.28
C ALA A 24 8.42 -17.56 0.46
N LEU A 25 9.18 -17.22 -0.58
CA LEU A 25 10.63 -17.45 -0.62
C LEU A 25 11.44 -16.24 -0.14
N VAL A 26 10.92 -15.02 -0.26
CA VAL A 26 11.66 -13.80 0.08
C VAL A 26 11.10 -13.15 1.34
N TYR A 27 9.82 -12.77 1.34
CA TYR A 27 9.22 -12.06 2.48
C TYR A 27 9.19 -12.91 3.76
N THR A 28 8.72 -14.16 3.66
CA THR A 28 8.53 -15.05 4.82
C THR A 28 9.80 -15.29 5.65
N PRO A 29 10.99 -15.57 5.07
CA PRO A 29 12.21 -15.66 5.86
C PRO A 29 12.73 -14.28 6.30
N LEU A 30 12.53 -13.23 5.51
CA LEU A 30 13.08 -11.90 5.78
C LEU A 30 12.42 -11.21 6.99
N LYS A 31 11.13 -11.46 7.26
CA LYS A 31 10.38 -10.81 8.36
C LYS A 31 10.94 -11.05 9.76
N ARG A 32 11.74 -12.11 9.95
CA ARG A 32 12.46 -12.40 11.21
C ARG A 32 13.90 -11.88 11.22
N ARG A 33 14.40 -11.36 10.09
CA ARG A 33 15.80 -10.97 9.91
C ARG A 33 15.98 -9.46 9.70
N SER A 34 15.00 -8.78 9.09
CA SER A 34 15.14 -7.36 8.74
C SER A 34 13.79 -6.64 8.66
N SER A 35 13.77 -5.36 9.02
CA SER A 35 12.64 -4.44 8.82
C SER A 35 12.32 -4.18 7.34
N LEU A 36 13.28 -4.44 6.44
CA LEU A 36 13.08 -4.41 4.99
C LEU A 36 12.01 -5.40 4.50
N ALA A 37 11.66 -6.40 5.32
CA ALA A 37 10.56 -7.31 5.01
C ALA A 37 9.24 -6.58 4.76
N THR A 38 9.00 -5.42 5.38
CA THR A 38 7.78 -4.63 5.14
C THR A 38 7.73 -4.13 3.70
N LEU A 39 8.86 -3.61 3.19
CA LEU A 39 8.98 -3.11 1.81
C LEU A 39 8.87 -4.25 0.81
N VAL A 40 9.64 -5.33 1.04
CA VAL A 40 9.67 -6.51 0.15
C VAL A 40 8.31 -7.21 0.14
N GLY A 41 7.66 -7.35 1.29
CA GLY A 41 6.32 -7.92 1.42
C GLY A 41 5.23 -7.02 0.83
N GLY A 42 5.49 -5.71 0.73
CA GLY A 42 4.55 -4.78 0.13
C GLY A 42 4.40 -4.93 -1.37
N ILE A 43 5.44 -5.40 -2.06
CA ILE A 43 5.40 -5.67 -3.50
C ILE A 43 4.31 -6.70 -3.83
N PRO A 44 4.34 -7.94 -3.30
CA PRO A 44 3.28 -8.91 -3.57
C PRO A 44 1.92 -8.46 -3.03
N GLY A 45 1.88 -7.68 -1.94
CA GLY A 45 0.64 -7.08 -1.45
C GLY A 45 0.01 -6.06 -2.41
N ALA A 46 0.82 -5.40 -3.25
CA ALA A 46 0.37 -4.42 -4.23
C ALA A 46 0.11 -5.00 -5.64
N LEU A 47 0.51 -6.24 -5.93
CA LEU A 47 0.32 -6.88 -7.24
C LEU A 47 -1.14 -7.21 -7.64
N PRO A 48 -2.16 -7.32 -6.75
CA PRO A 48 -3.52 -7.68 -7.18
C PRO A 48 -4.15 -6.84 -8.31
N PRO A 49 -4.05 -5.49 -8.32
CA PRO A 49 -4.53 -4.68 -9.45
C PRO A 49 -3.86 -5.01 -10.79
N LEU A 50 -2.55 -5.31 -10.79
CA LEU A 50 -1.84 -5.73 -12.01
C LEU A 50 -2.32 -7.09 -12.51
N ILE A 51 -2.56 -8.04 -11.60
CA ILE A 51 -3.11 -9.36 -11.95
C ILE A 51 -4.50 -9.19 -12.57
N GLY A 52 -5.36 -8.38 -11.95
CA GLY A 52 -6.71 -8.09 -12.47
C GLY A 52 -6.68 -7.40 -13.83
N TRP A 53 -5.78 -6.43 -14.01
CA TRP A 53 -5.62 -5.73 -15.28
C TRP A 53 -5.10 -6.65 -16.40
N ALA A 54 -4.04 -7.40 -16.13
CA ALA A 54 -3.50 -8.39 -17.06
C ALA A 54 -4.54 -9.44 -17.43
N ALA A 55 -5.39 -9.84 -16.48
CA ALA A 55 -6.46 -10.80 -16.71
C ALA A 55 -7.58 -10.26 -17.61
N GLY A 56 -7.87 -8.96 -17.54
CA GLY A 56 -8.90 -8.32 -18.36
C GLY A 56 -8.42 -7.85 -19.73
N ARG A 57 -7.16 -7.45 -19.87
CA ARG A 57 -6.61 -6.83 -21.09
C ARG A 57 -5.49 -7.61 -21.79
N GLY A 58 -4.90 -8.60 -21.13
CA GLY A 58 -3.78 -9.38 -21.68
C GLY A 58 -2.44 -8.63 -21.75
N GLU A 59 -2.38 -7.40 -21.24
CA GLU A 59 -1.19 -6.53 -21.26
C GLU A 59 -1.08 -5.73 -19.95
N LEU A 60 0.10 -5.12 -19.72
CA LEU A 60 0.35 -4.23 -18.59
C LEU A 60 0.59 -2.80 -19.11
N THR A 61 -0.44 -1.98 -19.03
CA THR A 61 -0.38 -0.58 -19.48
C THR A 61 0.01 0.35 -18.31
N PRO A 62 0.37 1.62 -18.56
CA PRO A 62 0.71 2.58 -17.50
C PRO A 62 -0.35 2.72 -16.40
N GLU A 63 -1.62 2.60 -16.76
CA GLU A 63 -2.77 2.65 -15.86
C GLU A 63 -2.68 1.54 -14.79
N ALA A 64 -2.37 0.32 -15.20
CA ALA A 64 -2.21 -0.83 -14.32
C ALA A 64 -1.09 -0.60 -13.28
N TRP A 65 0.02 -0.01 -13.73
CA TRP A 65 1.15 0.34 -12.88
C TRP A 65 0.84 1.47 -11.91
N VAL A 66 0.03 2.45 -12.31
CA VAL A 66 -0.46 3.48 -11.39
C VAL A 66 -1.33 2.87 -10.30
N LEU A 67 -2.21 1.91 -10.64
CA LEU A 67 -3.05 1.25 -9.62
C LEU A 67 -2.18 0.46 -8.63
N PHE A 68 -1.16 -0.26 -9.11
CA PHE A 68 -0.16 -0.91 -8.27
C PHE A 68 0.56 0.10 -7.35
N ALA A 69 1.02 1.22 -7.90
CA ALA A 69 1.75 2.23 -7.15
C ALA A 69 0.90 2.84 -6.04
N ILE A 70 -0.39 3.11 -6.29
CA ILE A 70 -1.33 3.58 -5.27
C ILE A 70 -1.41 2.59 -4.12
N VAL A 71 -1.63 1.30 -4.39
CA VAL A 71 -1.73 0.27 -3.34
C VAL A 71 -0.40 0.10 -2.60
N PHE A 72 0.72 0.11 -3.32
CA PHE A 72 2.05 0.00 -2.72
C PHE A 72 2.40 1.17 -1.80
N LEU A 73 2.12 2.40 -2.22
CA LEU A 73 2.43 3.59 -1.42
C LEU A 73 1.48 3.72 -0.23
N TRP A 74 0.19 3.45 -0.42
CA TRP A 74 -0.83 3.53 0.64
C TRP A 74 -0.59 2.50 1.76
N GLN A 75 -0.18 1.28 1.43
CA GLN A 75 -0.03 0.24 2.44
C GLN A 75 1.17 0.49 3.38
N MET A 76 2.16 1.30 2.96
CA MET A 76 3.33 1.58 3.81
C MET A 76 2.95 2.35 5.09
N PRO A 77 2.26 3.51 5.04
CA PRO A 77 1.74 4.16 6.23
C PRO A 77 0.77 3.28 7.03
N HIS A 78 -0.06 2.48 6.36
CA HIS A 78 -0.98 1.54 7.00
C HIS A 78 -0.25 0.50 7.86
N PHE A 79 0.71 -0.22 7.27
CA PHE A 79 1.48 -1.24 7.99
C PHE A 79 2.37 -0.65 9.07
N LEU A 80 2.97 0.51 8.84
CA LEU A 80 3.78 1.19 9.85
C LEU A 80 2.92 1.66 11.05
N ALA A 81 1.69 2.09 10.81
CA ALA A 81 0.75 2.41 11.89
C ALA A 81 0.38 1.16 12.72
N ILE A 82 0.09 0.02 12.08
CA ILE A 82 -0.15 -1.25 12.80
C ILE A 82 1.11 -1.68 13.57
N ALA A 83 2.28 -1.62 12.92
CA ALA A 83 3.56 -1.96 13.51
C ALA A 83 3.82 -1.14 14.77
N TRP A 84 3.44 0.14 14.78
CA TRP A 84 3.51 1.00 15.96
C TRP A 84 2.55 0.55 17.06
N LEU A 85 1.28 0.30 16.71
CA LEU A 85 0.22 -0.08 17.66
C LEU A 85 0.47 -1.44 18.32
N CYS A 86 1.04 -2.39 17.58
CA CYS A 86 1.28 -3.77 18.01
C CYS A 86 2.77 -4.07 18.20
N ARG A 87 3.62 -3.04 18.40
CA ARG A 87 5.08 -3.18 18.47
C ARG A 87 5.55 -4.22 19.49
N GLU A 88 4.89 -4.26 20.65
CA GLU A 88 5.23 -5.17 21.75
C GLU A 88 4.90 -6.60 21.38
N ASP A 89 3.78 -6.83 20.69
CA ASP A 89 3.38 -8.15 20.21
C ASP A 89 4.33 -8.65 19.12
N TYR A 90 4.74 -7.76 18.19
CA TYR A 90 5.74 -8.06 17.17
C TYR A 90 7.10 -8.41 17.78
N ALA A 91 7.54 -7.67 18.79
CA ALA A 91 8.77 -7.97 19.52
C ALA A 91 8.71 -9.34 20.20
N ARG A 92 7.61 -9.66 20.91
CA ARG A 92 7.42 -10.98 21.53
C ARG A 92 7.38 -12.13 20.52
N ALA A 93 6.90 -11.87 19.31
CA ALA A 93 6.89 -12.86 18.22
C ALA A 93 8.22 -12.99 17.46
N GLY A 94 9.25 -12.22 17.83
CA GLY A 94 10.54 -12.19 17.13
C GLY A 94 10.45 -11.63 15.71
N LEU A 95 9.51 -10.73 15.45
CA LEU A 95 9.32 -10.08 14.15
C LEU A 95 10.03 -8.73 14.13
N MET A 96 10.88 -8.54 13.13
CA MET A 96 11.74 -7.35 13.00
C MET A 96 11.00 -6.21 12.30
N MET A 97 9.97 -5.65 12.93
CA MET A 97 9.28 -4.47 12.38
C MET A 97 10.09 -3.19 12.63
N LEU A 98 9.98 -2.17 11.77
CA LEU A 98 10.72 -0.92 11.94
C LEU A 98 10.60 -0.29 13.35
N PRO A 99 9.41 -0.17 13.97
CA PRO A 99 9.30 0.36 15.33
C PRO A 99 9.77 -0.61 16.44
N VAL A 100 10.06 -1.88 16.11
CA VAL A 100 10.72 -2.82 17.01
C VAL A 100 12.24 -2.63 16.95
N VAL A 101 12.79 -2.44 15.75
CA VAL A 101 14.23 -2.22 15.52
C VAL A 101 14.65 -0.80 15.93
N GLU A 102 13.80 0.20 15.71
CA GLU A 102 14.03 1.61 16.04
C GLU A 102 12.86 2.16 16.90
N PRO A 103 12.89 1.94 18.23
CA PRO A 103 11.77 2.23 19.12
C PRO A 103 11.47 3.72 19.34
N ASP A 104 12.41 4.61 19.00
CA ASP A 104 12.22 6.07 19.08
C ASP A 104 11.14 6.59 18.11
N GLY A 105 10.76 5.76 17.13
CA GLY A 105 9.72 6.02 16.15
C GLY A 105 10.08 7.06 15.09
N ARG A 106 11.30 7.59 15.08
CA ARG A 106 11.68 8.65 14.15
C ARG A 106 11.69 8.15 12.71
N SER A 107 12.32 7.01 12.46
CA SER A 107 12.36 6.39 11.12
C SER A 107 10.97 5.92 10.67
N THR A 108 10.16 5.39 11.59
CA THR A 108 8.76 5.02 11.32
C THR A 108 7.94 6.23 10.89
N ALA A 109 8.04 7.34 11.64
CA ALA A 109 7.38 8.61 11.32
C ALA A 109 7.83 9.17 9.96
N GLN A 110 9.13 9.17 9.68
CA GLN A 110 9.67 9.66 8.41
C GLN A 110 9.15 8.87 7.22
N GLN A 111 9.13 7.54 7.31
CA GLN A 111 8.60 6.69 6.25
C GLN A 111 7.10 6.91 6.06
N VAL A 112 6.32 6.97 7.14
CA VAL A 112 4.87 7.30 7.06
C VAL A 112 4.63 8.58 6.28
N VAL A 113 5.34 9.66 6.62
CA VAL A 113 5.16 10.97 5.96
C VAL A 113 5.65 10.92 4.51
N LEU A 114 6.81 10.30 4.24
CA LEU A 114 7.36 10.18 2.90
C LEU A 114 6.39 9.43 1.97
N TYR A 115 5.92 8.25 2.38
CA TYR A 115 5.01 7.45 1.56
C TYR A 115 3.65 8.13 1.36
N ALA A 116 3.10 8.79 2.39
CA ALA A 116 1.88 9.57 2.25
C ALA A 116 2.05 10.78 1.32
N ALA A 117 3.21 11.45 1.39
CA ALA A 117 3.53 12.60 0.54
C ALA A 117 3.71 12.20 -0.93
N VAL A 118 4.30 11.04 -1.20
CA VAL A 118 4.44 10.49 -2.57
C VAL A 118 3.12 9.92 -3.07
N LEU A 119 2.30 9.32 -2.20
CA LEU A 119 0.96 8.84 -2.54
C LEU A 119 0.07 9.95 -3.09
N LEU A 120 0.15 11.17 -2.53
CA LEU A 120 -0.68 12.29 -2.94
C LEU A 120 -0.61 12.57 -4.47
N PRO A 121 0.55 12.90 -5.07
CA PRO A 121 0.63 13.12 -6.52
C PRO A 121 0.34 11.84 -7.32
N VAL A 122 0.74 10.66 -6.82
CA VAL A 122 0.49 9.38 -7.52
C VAL A 122 -1.00 9.07 -7.59
N SER A 123 -1.78 9.41 -6.57
CA SER A 123 -3.23 9.21 -6.54
C SER A 123 -4.00 10.10 -7.53
N LEU A 124 -3.37 11.15 -8.05
CA LEU A 124 -3.94 12.03 -9.07
C LEU A 124 -3.64 11.55 -10.51
N LEU A 125 -2.67 10.65 -10.68
CA LEU A 125 -2.31 10.12 -12.00
C LEU A 125 -3.45 9.40 -12.74
N PRO A 126 -4.39 8.70 -12.08
CA PRO A 126 -5.55 8.14 -12.78
C PRO A 126 -6.33 9.18 -13.59
N ALA A 127 -6.50 10.40 -13.07
CA ALA A 127 -7.18 11.47 -13.81
C ALA A 127 -6.35 11.96 -15.02
N VAL A 128 -5.02 12.04 -14.88
CA VAL A 128 -4.11 12.42 -15.97
C VAL A 128 -4.11 11.37 -17.09
N LEU A 129 -4.23 10.09 -16.74
CA LEU A 129 -4.31 8.97 -17.68
C LEU A 129 -5.73 8.75 -18.25
N GLY A 130 -6.71 9.58 -17.88
CA GLY A 130 -8.09 9.44 -18.34
C GLY A 130 -8.86 8.26 -17.74
N LEU A 131 -8.37 7.68 -16.63
CA LEU A 131 -9.08 6.64 -15.86
C LEU A 131 -10.19 7.19 -14.97
N ALA A 132 -10.19 8.49 -14.69
CA ALA A 132 -11.10 9.11 -13.74
C ALA A 132 -11.38 10.58 -14.08
N GLY A 133 -12.53 11.07 -13.66
CA GLY A 133 -12.99 12.44 -13.93
C GLY A 133 -12.64 13.46 -12.83
N ARG A 134 -13.44 14.53 -12.82
CA ARG A 134 -13.24 15.68 -11.90
C ARG A 134 -13.61 15.32 -10.46
N LEU A 135 -14.64 14.51 -10.25
CA LEU A 135 -15.11 14.14 -8.91
C LEU A 135 -14.04 13.34 -8.18
N TYR A 136 -13.47 12.34 -8.84
CA TYR A 136 -12.33 11.56 -8.35
C TYR A 136 -11.14 12.47 -8.06
N THR A 137 -10.81 13.40 -8.96
CA THR A 137 -9.64 14.28 -8.78
C THR A 137 -9.74 15.11 -7.50
N VAL A 138 -10.90 15.73 -7.26
CA VAL A 138 -11.15 16.50 -6.03
C VAL A 138 -11.09 15.60 -4.81
N ALA A 139 -11.71 14.43 -4.88
CA ALA A 139 -11.71 13.49 -3.76
C ALA A 139 -10.31 12.94 -3.44
N ALA A 140 -9.54 12.55 -4.44
CA ALA A 140 -8.16 12.08 -4.32
C ALA A 140 -7.29 13.15 -3.66
N LEU A 141 -7.46 14.43 -4.03
CA LEU A 141 -6.76 15.54 -3.40
C LEU A 141 -7.14 15.69 -1.92
N VAL A 142 -8.44 15.70 -1.59
CA VAL A 142 -8.93 15.85 -0.21
C VAL A 142 -8.51 14.67 0.66
N LEU A 143 -8.70 13.44 0.19
CA LEU A 143 -8.30 12.23 0.89
C LEU A 143 -6.78 12.19 1.07
N GLY A 144 -6.01 12.50 0.03
CA GLY A 144 -4.56 12.50 0.04
C GLY A 144 -3.98 13.52 1.03
N LEU A 145 -4.50 14.76 1.02
CA LEU A 145 -4.09 15.80 1.98
C LEU A 145 -4.49 15.44 3.41
N GLY A 146 -5.68 14.89 3.63
CA GLY A 146 -6.12 14.41 4.93
C GLY A 146 -5.23 13.28 5.45
N PHE A 147 -4.89 12.32 4.59
CA PHE A 147 -4.04 11.19 4.95
C PHE A 147 -2.60 11.62 5.26
N LEU A 148 -2.03 12.52 4.44
CA LEU A 148 -0.74 13.14 4.70
C LEU A 148 -0.75 13.94 6.02
N GLY A 149 -1.80 14.73 6.27
CA GLY A 149 -1.96 15.48 7.51
C GLY A 149 -1.97 14.58 8.75
N LEU A 150 -2.68 13.44 8.69
CA LEU A 150 -2.65 12.43 9.76
C LEU A 150 -1.27 11.77 9.89
N GLY A 151 -0.57 11.53 8.79
CA GLY A 151 0.80 11.02 8.79
C GLY A 151 1.78 11.99 9.46
N VAL A 152 1.69 13.28 9.15
CA VAL A 152 2.48 14.36 9.79
C VAL A 152 2.13 14.45 11.27
N TRP A 153 0.85 14.40 11.63
CA TRP A 153 0.43 14.46 13.03
C TRP A 153 0.94 13.27 13.85
N PHE A 154 0.89 12.06 13.29
CA PHE A 154 1.59 10.91 13.86
C PHE A 154 3.09 11.15 13.97
N GLY A 155 3.73 11.71 12.94
CA GLY A 155 5.16 11.94 12.94
C GLY A 155 5.64 12.97 13.99
N LEU A 156 4.79 13.92 14.36
CA LEU A 156 5.06 14.91 15.41
C LEU A 156 4.82 14.36 16.82
N GLN A 157 3.74 13.60 17.02
CA GLN A 157 3.30 13.17 18.36
C GLN A 157 3.77 11.76 18.75
N ARG A 158 3.89 10.85 17.77
CA ARG A 158 4.36 9.46 17.89
C ARG A 158 3.74 8.72 19.07
N ASN A 159 2.43 8.81 19.21
CA ASN A 159 1.70 8.15 20.30
C ASN A 159 0.66 7.17 19.73
N ARG A 160 0.05 6.38 20.62
CA ARG A 160 -0.89 5.33 20.23
C ARG A 160 -2.14 5.90 19.56
N ASP A 161 -2.61 7.07 19.98
CA ASP A 161 -3.84 7.68 19.46
C ASP A 161 -3.68 8.20 18.03
N THR A 162 -2.57 8.89 17.74
CA THR A 162 -2.29 9.37 16.39
C THR A 162 -2.04 8.23 15.42
N ALA A 163 -1.34 7.18 15.85
CA ALA A 163 -1.17 5.96 15.06
C ALA A 163 -2.50 5.26 14.77
N ARG A 164 -3.41 5.18 15.77
CA ARG A 164 -4.74 4.59 15.59
C ARG A 164 -5.58 5.37 14.59
N ARG A 165 -5.55 6.71 14.65
CA ARG A 165 -6.29 7.56 13.70
C ARG A 165 -5.75 7.43 12.28
N LEU A 166 -4.42 7.40 12.12
CA LEU A 166 -3.78 7.13 10.83
C LEU A 166 -4.19 5.76 10.27
N PHE A 167 -4.17 4.72 11.11
CA PHE A 167 -4.61 3.38 10.73
C PHE A 167 -6.09 3.36 10.31
N LEU A 168 -7.01 3.93 11.09
CA LEU A 168 -8.42 3.97 10.72
C LEU A 168 -8.66 4.76 9.43
N ALA A 169 -7.97 5.89 9.26
CA ALA A 169 -8.05 6.67 8.02
C ALA A 169 -7.54 5.88 6.81
N SER A 170 -6.46 5.11 6.97
CA SER A 170 -5.97 4.25 5.88
C SER A 170 -7.00 3.21 5.45
N ILE A 171 -7.74 2.60 6.38
CA ILE A 171 -8.82 1.64 6.06
C ILE A 171 -9.91 2.30 5.21
N ALA A 172 -10.29 3.53 5.52
CA ALA A 172 -11.30 4.27 4.76
C ALA A 172 -10.77 4.80 3.42
N TYR A 173 -9.49 5.18 3.36
CA TYR A 173 -8.89 5.85 2.21
C TYR A 173 -9.06 5.06 0.90
N LEU A 174 -8.64 3.80 0.91
CA LEU A 174 -8.56 3.01 -0.33
C LEU A 174 -9.95 2.66 -0.90
N PRO A 175 -10.94 2.20 -0.10
CA PRO A 175 -12.31 2.00 -0.56
C PRO A 175 -12.98 3.27 -1.09
N LEU A 176 -12.77 4.41 -0.42
CA LEU A 176 -13.33 5.69 -0.89
C LEU A 176 -12.70 6.11 -2.23
N LEU A 177 -11.38 6.00 -2.35
CA LEU A 177 -10.67 6.36 -3.57
C LEU A 177 -11.14 5.49 -4.76
N TRP A 178 -11.18 4.16 -4.59
CA TRP A 178 -11.65 3.25 -5.64
C TRP A 178 -13.14 3.40 -5.94
N GLY A 179 -13.98 3.54 -4.91
CA GLY A 179 -15.42 3.70 -5.08
C GLY A 179 -15.78 4.96 -5.87
N LEU A 180 -15.06 6.06 -5.62
CA LEU A 180 -15.24 7.29 -6.38
C LEU A 180 -14.67 7.20 -7.79
N MET A 181 -13.58 6.46 -8.01
CA MET A 181 -13.07 6.20 -9.35
C MET A 181 -14.09 5.46 -10.21
N LEU A 182 -14.74 4.44 -9.65
CA LEU A 182 -15.78 3.65 -10.33
C LEU A 182 -17.09 4.42 -10.55
N TRP A 183 -17.39 5.39 -9.69
CA TRP A 183 -18.58 6.24 -9.84
C TRP A 183 -18.37 7.35 -10.87
N ASP A 184 -17.14 7.83 -11.02
CA ASP A 184 -16.79 8.99 -11.85
C ASP A 184 -16.56 8.61 -13.33
N HIS A 185 -17.57 7.95 -13.92
CA HIS A 185 -17.61 7.46 -15.30
C HIS A 185 -18.85 7.95 -16.05
#